data_AF-A0A9W9YNT4-F1
#
_entry.id   AF-A0A9W9YNT4-F1
#
_cell.length_a   1.000
_cell.length_b   1.000
_cell.length_c   1.000
_cell.angle_alpha   90.00
_cell.angle_beta   90.00
_cell.angle_gamma   90.00
#
_symmetry.space_group_name_H-M   'P 1'
#
loop_
_entity.id
_entity.type
_entity.pdbx_description
1 polymer ?
#
loop_
_entity_poly.entity_id
_entity_poly.type
_entity_poly.pdbx_seq_one_letter_code
_entity_poly.pdbx_strand_id
1 'polypeptide(L)'
;MATLPGMWERTITIGSAGKTFSVTGWKLGWSMGPKELIKHLQTVQQQVTYNLPTPTQEALAEAFEHEIPLIGTEKSYFKELSCMLERKRDLMAKILTDVGFKPIIPEGGYFMMADTSGIDVNFDEYDKSDDPHDYKFVRWLTKEKGIAAIPPSAFYSAQHKHFGAKYIRFCFIKEDTTLESAAKKLKEWKDELGK
;
A
#
# COMPACT_ATOMS: atom_id res chain seq x y z
N MET A 1 0.84 -14.67 -13.42
CA MET A 1 1.11 -15.99 -12.78
C MET A 1 0.23 -17.09 -13.35
N ALA A 2 -1.11 -16.99 -13.24
CA ALA A 2 -2.01 -18.01 -13.78
C ALA A 2 -1.90 -18.22 -15.31
N THR A 3 -1.42 -17.22 -16.04
CA THR A 3 -1.16 -17.26 -17.49
C THR A 3 0.15 -17.95 -17.88
N LEU A 4 0.99 -18.33 -16.93
CA LEU A 4 2.22 -19.07 -17.21
C LEU A 4 1.90 -20.55 -17.50
N PRO A 5 2.72 -21.26 -18.30
CA PRO A 5 2.47 -22.66 -18.63
C PRO A 5 2.25 -23.55 -17.39
N GLY A 6 1.11 -24.25 -17.34
CA GLY A 6 0.73 -25.17 -16.26
C GLY A 6 0.44 -24.52 -14.90
N MET A 7 0.30 -23.20 -14.83
CA MET A 7 0.03 -22.50 -13.56
C MET A 7 -1.47 -22.32 -13.28
N TRP A 8 -2.34 -22.33 -14.29
CA TRP A 8 -3.78 -22.15 -14.10
C TRP A 8 -4.35 -23.19 -13.12
N GLU A 9 -3.99 -24.46 -13.28
CA GLU A 9 -4.51 -25.60 -12.51
C GLU A 9 -4.16 -25.55 -11.02
N ARG A 10 -3.26 -24.65 -10.63
CA ARG A 10 -2.73 -24.50 -9.27
C ARG A 10 -2.73 -23.06 -8.76
N THR A 11 -3.43 -22.15 -9.43
CA THR A 11 -3.46 -20.73 -9.05
C THR A 11 -4.89 -20.29 -8.78
N ILE A 12 -5.10 -19.64 -7.63
CA ILE A 12 -6.28 -18.82 -7.36
C ILE A 12 -5.83 -17.36 -7.48
N THR A 13 -6.44 -16.63 -8.41
CA THR A 13 -6.24 -15.19 -8.60
C THR A 13 -7.30 -14.45 -7.80
N ILE A 14 -6.88 -13.49 -6.97
CA ILE A 14 -7.77 -12.70 -6.11
C ILE A 14 -7.78 -11.26 -6.60
N GLY A 15 -8.97 -10.67 -6.68
CA GLY A 15 -9.17 -9.25 -7.00
C GLY A 15 -9.90 -8.50 -5.88
N SER A 16 -9.78 -7.18 -5.89
CA SER A 16 -10.42 -6.30 -4.90
C SER A 16 -10.99 -5.06 -5.56
N ALA A 17 -12.32 -4.89 -5.47
CA ALA A 17 -13.01 -3.70 -5.99
C ALA A 17 -12.44 -2.42 -5.37
N GLY A 18 -12.15 -2.47 -4.07
CA GLY A 18 -11.65 -1.32 -3.34
C GLY A 18 -10.28 -0.83 -3.78
N LYS A 19 -9.45 -1.68 -4.39
CA LYS A 19 -8.15 -1.28 -4.96
C LYS A 19 -8.25 -0.99 -6.45
N THR A 20 -9.11 -1.72 -7.16
CA THR A 20 -9.34 -1.53 -8.59
C THR A 20 -10.02 -0.19 -8.89
N PHE A 21 -11.01 0.22 -8.09
CA PHE A 21 -11.85 1.41 -8.33
C PHE A 21 -11.79 2.44 -7.19
N SER A 22 -10.77 2.39 -6.34
CA SER A 22 -10.59 3.32 -5.20
C SER A 22 -11.76 3.39 -4.20
N VAL A 23 -12.58 2.34 -4.12
CA VAL A 23 -13.77 2.24 -3.24
C VAL A 23 -13.53 1.30 -2.06
N THR A 24 -12.50 1.54 -1.25
CA THR A 24 -12.08 0.61 -0.19
C THR A 24 -13.16 0.27 0.84
N GLY A 25 -14.15 1.15 1.00
CA GLY A 25 -15.30 0.95 1.89
C GLY A 25 -16.34 -0.06 1.37
N TRP A 26 -16.33 -0.43 0.08
CA TRP A 26 -17.31 -1.37 -0.47
C TRP A 26 -17.07 -2.82 -0.02
N LYS A 27 -15.84 -3.13 0.45
CA LYS A 27 -15.46 -4.44 1.00
C LYS A 27 -15.82 -5.63 0.09
N LEU A 28 -15.80 -5.40 -1.23
CA LEU A 28 -16.08 -6.39 -2.25
C LEU A 28 -14.79 -6.83 -2.97
N GLY A 29 -14.73 -8.11 -3.31
CA GLY A 29 -13.63 -8.74 -4.04
C GLY A 29 -14.10 -10.03 -4.68
N TRP A 30 -13.22 -10.69 -5.43
CA TRP A 30 -13.53 -11.91 -6.16
C TRP A 30 -12.33 -12.86 -6.18
N SER A 31 -12.60 -14.13 -6.46
CA SER A 31 -11.58 -15.14 -6.69
C SER A 31 -11.84 -15.85 -8.02
N MET A 32 -10.78 -16.15 -8.75
CA MET A 32 -10.81 -16.81 -10.06
C MET A 32 -9.78 -17.92 -10.07
N GLY A 33 -10.14 -19.09 -10.60
CA GLY A 33 -9.25 -20.24 -10.65
C GLY A 33 -9.95 -21.47 -11.20
N PRO A 34 -9.25 -22.62 -11.23
CA PRO A 34 -9.82 -23.87 -11.72
C PRO A 34 -10.95 -24.33 -10.80
N LYS A 35 -11.98 -24.94 -11.41
CA LYS A 35 -13.20 -25.40 -10.72
C LYS A 35 -12.88 -26.25 -9.48
N GLU A 36 -11.88 -27.12 -9.58
CA GLU A 36 -11.46 -28.00 -8.50
C GLU A 36 -10.95 -27.27 -7.25
N LEU A 37 -10.43 -26.04 -7.40
CA LEU A 37 -10.02 -25.20 -6.27
C LEU A 37 -11.16 -24.29 -5.80
N ILE A 38 -11.87 -23.65 -6.73
CA ILE A 38 -12.92 -22.66 -6.42
C ILE A 38 -14.11 -23.28 -5.67
N LYS A 39 -14.47 -24.55 -5.96
CA LYS A 39 -15.57 -25.23 -5.26
C LYS A 39 -15.42 -25.23 -3.74
N HIS A 40 -14.18 -25.33 -3.25
CA HIS A 40 -13.89 -25.33 -1.81
C HIS A 40 -14.08 -23.94 -1.19
N LEU A 41 -13.73 -22.87 -1.93
CA LEU A 41 -13.98 -21.48 -1.50
C LEU A 41 -15.49 -21.20 -1.45
N GLN A 42 -16.27 -21.72 -2.40
CA GLN A 42 -17.73 -21.58 -2.40
C GLN A 42 -18.37 -22.25 -1.18
N THR A 43 -17.89 -23.43 -0.78
CA THR A 43 -18.34 -24.09 0.46
C THR A 43 -18.10 -23.22 1.69
N VAL A 44 -16.91 -22.62 1.80
CA VAL A 44 -16.60 -21.70 2.91
C VAL A 44 -17.52 -20.47 2.86
N GLN A 45 -17.68 -19.84 1.69
CA GLN A 45 -18.54 -18.67 1.53
C GLN A 45 -19.99 -18.97 1.93
N GLN A 46 -20.53 -20.14 1.55
CA GLN A 46 -21.88 -20.57 1.91
C GLN A 46 -22.08 -20.67 3.44
N GLN A 47 -21.03 -21.02 4.19
CA GLN A 47 -21.11 -21.19 5.65
C GLN A 47 -20.74 -19.93 6.44
N VAL A 48 -19.90 -19.05 5.90
CA VAL A 48 -19.40 -17.88 6.64
C VAL A 48 -20.23 -16.63 6.38
N THR A 49 -20.45 -16.27 5.11
CA THR A 49 -21.15 -15.01 4.76
C THR A 49 -22.47 -15.26 4.05
N TYR A 50 -22.63 -16.43 3.43
CA TYR A 50 -23.74 -16.84 2.56
C TYR A 50 -23.92 -15.94 1.34
N ASN A 51 -24.20 -14.66 1.52
CA ASN A 51 -24.35 -13.64 0.49
C ASN A 51 -23.44 -12.42 0.74
N LEU A 52 -23.36 -11.55 -0.27
CA LEU A 52 -22.67 -10.26 -0.21
C LEU A 52 -23.66 -9.15 -0.60
N PRO A 53 -23.38 -7.87 -0.28
CA PRO A 53 -24.31 -6.79 -0.56
C PRO A 53 -24.57 -6.61 -2.07
N THR A 54 -25.81 -6.89 -2.51
CA THR A 54 -26.23 -6.81 -3.92
C THR A 54 -25.94 -5.44 -4.57
N PRO A 55 -26.23 -4.28 -3.95
CA PRO A 55 -26.00 -3.00 -4.60
C PRO A 55 -24.53 -2.76 -4.98
N THR A 56 -23.59 -3.21 -4.14
CA THR A 56 -22.15 -3.08 -4.44
C THR A 56 -21.68 -4.05 -5.52
N GLN A 57 -22.36 -5.20 -5.67
CA GLN A 57 -22.08 -6.15 -6.74
C GLN A 57 -22.54 -5.60 -8.08
N GLU A 58 -23.75 -5.05 -8.16
CA GLU A 58 -24.28 -4.42 -9.38
C GLU A 58 -23.43 -3.21 -9.79
N ALA A 59 -23.09 -2.33 -8.85
CA ALA A 59 -22.28 -1.16 -9.15
C ALA A 59 -20.85 -1.54 -9.62
N LEU A 60 -20.29 -2.65 -9.11
CA LEU A 60 -19.01 -3.16 -9.59
C LEU A 60 -19.11 -3.78 -10.98
N ALA A 61 -20.21 -4.48 -11.29
CA ALA A 61 -20.46 -5.04 -12.62
C ALA A 61 -20.53 -3.92 -13.65
N GLU A 62 -21.36 -2.88 -13.40
CA GLU A 62 -21.47 -1.70 -14.25
C GLU A 62 -20.10 -1.00 -14.45
N ALA A 63 -19.33 -0.84 -13.37
CA ALA A 63 -17.99 -0.22 -13.44
C ALA A 63 -17.05 -1.02 -14.35
N PHE A 64 -17.08 -2.35 -14.30
CA PHE A 64 -16.31 -3.18 -15.22
C PHE A 64 -16.82 -3.12 -16.65
N GLU A 65 -18.13 -3.19 -16.87
CA GLU A 65 -18.73 -3.12 -18.20
C GLU A 65 -18.41 -1.80 -18.90
N HIS A 66 -18.40 -0.69 -18.15
CA HIS A 66 -17.97 0.61 -18.64
C HIS A 66 -16.46 0.66 -18.95
N GLU A 67 -15.63 0.09 -18.09
CA GLU A 67 -14.17 0.21 -18.18
C GLU A 67 -13.52 -0.74 -19.21
N ILE A 68 -14.01 -1.97 -19.33
CA ILE A 68 -13.49 -2.99 -20.26
C ILE A 68 -13.29 -2.48 -21.70
N PRO A 69 -14.28 -1.83 -22.35
CA PRO A 69 -14.11 -1.34 -23.71
C PRO A 69 -13.13 -0.15 -23.82
N LEU A 70 -12.80 0.50 -22.70
CA LEU A 70 -11.89 1.64 -22.66
C LEU A 70 -10.44 1.25 -22.39
N ILE A 71 -10.18 0.01 -21.95
CA ILE A 71 -8.83 -0.47 -21.60
C ILE A 71 -7.85 -0.18 -22.74
N GLY A 72 -6.75 0.50 -22.41
CA GLY A 72 -5.70 0.89 -23.36
C GLY A 72 -5.92 2.24 -24.05
N THR A 73 -7.04 2.91 -23.78
CA THR A 73 -7.32 4.28 -24.27
C THR A 73 -7.06 5.33 -23.19
N GLU A 74 -6.93 6.60 -23.59
CA GLU A 74 -6.79 7.74 -22.67
C GLU A 74 -8.05 8.00 -21.81
N LYS A 75 -9.19 7.40 -22.17
CA LYS A 75 -10.44 7.51 -21.41
C LYS A 75 -10.58 6.44 -20.32
N SER A 76 -9.67 5.47 -20.26
CA SER A 76 -9.66 4.41 -19.25
C SER A 76 -9.35 4.99 -17.87
N TYR A 77 -10.20 4.68 -16.91
CA TYR A 77 -9.94 4.99 -15.50
C TYR A 77 -8.64 4.31 -15.03
N PHE A 78 -8.35 3.08 -15.49
CA PHE A 78 -7.11 2.39 -15.12
C PHE A 78 -5.87 3.11 -15.65
N LYS A 79 -5.94 3.69 -16.85
CA LYS A 79 -4.84 4.52 -17.39
C LYS A 79 -4.67 5.79 -16.57
N GLU A 80 -5.76 6.52 -16.31
CA GLU A 80 -5.76 7.73 -15.50
C GLU A 80 -5.17 7.48 -14.10
N LEU A 81 -5.66 6.44 -13.41
CA LEU A 81 -5.20 6.05 -12.08
C LEU A 81 -3.70 5.72 -12.07
N SER A 82 -3.21 4.99 -13.08
CA SER A 82 -1.79 4.65 -13.18
C SER A 82 -0.89 5.89 -13.34
N CYS A 83 -1.25 6.82 -14.25
CA CYS A 83 -0.51 8.06 -14.47
C CYS A 83 -0.52 8.96 -13.22
N MET A 84 -1.68 9.06 -12.56
CA MET A 84 -1.82 9.83 -11.32
C MET A 84 -0.97 9.26 -10.19
N LEU A 85 -0.94 7.94 -10.02
CA LEU A 85 -0.14 7.27 -9.00
C LEU A 85 1.36 7.36 -9.29
N GLU A 86 1.77 7.28 -10.54
CA GLU A 86 3.17 7.47 -10.95
C GLU A 86 3.68 8.86 -10.57
N ARG A 87 2.94 9.93 -10.90
CA ARG A 87 3.30 11.31 -10.49
C ARG A 87 3.45 11.43 -8.97
N LYS A 88 2.54 10.83 -8.21
CA LYS A 88 2.56 10.86 -6.73
C LYS A 88 3.71 10.02 -6.15
N ARG A 89 4.04 8.88 -6.77
CA ARG A 89 5.20 8.07 -6.43
C ARG A 89 6.48 8.90 -6.55
N ASP A 90 6.66 9.57 -7.68
CA ASP A 90 7.88 10.33 -7.96
C ASP A 90 8.01 11.53 -7.02
N LEU A 91 6.89 12.22 -6.74
CA LEU A 91 6.85 13.28 -5.74
C LEU A 91 7.26 12.77 -4.35
N MET A 92 6.69 11.64 -3.89
CA MET A 92 7.02 11.07 -2.59
C MET A 92 8.50 10.64 -2.52
N ALA A 93 9.02 10.02 -3.58
CA ALA A 93 10.42 9.64 -3.65
C ALA A 93 11.35 10.85 -3.51
N LYS A 94 11.04 11.95 -4.21
CA LYS A 94 11.78 13.19 -4.11
C LYS A 94 11.76 13.75 -2.69
N ILE A 95 10.57 13.88 -2.08
CA ILE A 95 10.39 14.39 -0.72
C ILE A 95 11.24 13.60 0.28
N LEU A 96 11.19 12.26 0.21
CA LEU A 96 11.93 11.40 1.13
C LEU A 96 13.44 11.50 0.93
N THR A 97 13.89 11.49 -0.33
CA THR A 97 15.31 11.63 -0.68
C THR A 97 15.87 12.97 -0.19
N ASP A 98 15.10 14.05 -0.37
CA ASP A 98 15.50 15.40 0.05
C ASP A 98 15.73 15.48 1.56
N VAL A 99 15.13 14.59 2.36
CA VAL A 99 15.20 14.60 3.83
C VAL A 99 16.19 13.55 4.38
N GLY A 100 16.84 12.78 3.50
CA GLY A 100 17.88 11.82 3.86
C GLY A 100 17.42 10.36 3.97
N PHE A 101 16.13 10.09 3.74
CA PHE A 101 15.66 8.72 3.57
C PHE A 101 16.16 8.15 2.24
N LYS A 102 16.26 6.82 2.14
CA LYS A 102 16.56 6.14 0.86
C LYS A 102 15.30 5.39 0.40
N PRO A 103 14.44 6.01 -0.43
CA PRO A 103 13.21 5.37 -0.90
C PRO A 103 13.52 4.25 -1.90
N ILE A 104 12.78 3.15 -1.79
CA ILE A 104 12.74 2.07 -2.78
C ILE A 104 11.60 2.39 -3.74
N ILE A 105 11.92 2.67 -5.00
CA ILE A 105 10.93 3.04 -6.02
C ILE A 105 10.08 1.81 -6.35
N PRO A 106 8.76 1.84 -6.04
CA PRO A 106 7.88 0.71 -6.35
C PRO A 106 7.52 0.69 -7.83
N GLU A 107 7.51 -0.51 -8.41
CA GLU A 107 7.02 -0.75 -9.79
C GLU A 107 5.49 -0.73 -9.88
N GLY A 108 4.78 -0.81 -8.74
CA GLY A 108 3.33 -0.79 -8.70
C GLY A 108 2.75 -0.63 -7.29
N GLY A 109 1.42 -0.50 -7.24
CA GLY A 109 0.70 -0.17 -6.03
C GLY A 109 0.87 1.28 -5.62
N TYR A 110 0.61 1.56 -4.34
CA TYR A 110 0.53 2.91 -3.79
C TYR A 110 1.31 3.08 -2.47
N PHE A 111 2.25 2.16 -2.22
CA PHE A 111 3.10 2.15 -1.02
C PHE A 111 4.57 2.26 -1.41
N MET A 112 5.32 2.99 -0.60
CA MET A 112 6.76 3.16 -0.77
C MET A 112 7.47 2.77 0.52
N MET A 113 8.47 1.91 0.40
CA MET A 113 9.38 1.57 1.50
C MET A 113 10.55 2.57 1.47
N ALA A 114 11.00 3.03 2.63
CA ALA A 114 12.13 3.93 2.75
C ALA A 114 13.08 3.43 3.83
N ASP A 115 14.36 3.29 3.49
CA ASP A 115 15.41 2.94 4.47
C ASP A 115 15.70 4.18 5.34
N THR A 116 15.71 3.98 6.66
CA THR A 116 15.90 5.04 7.66
C THR A 116 17.33 5.10 8.19
N SER A 117 18.25 4.23 7.74
CA SER A 117 19.65 4.20 8.20
C SER A 117 20.44 5.49 7.99
N GLY A 118 20.00 6.37 7.09
CA GLY A 118 20.62 7.68 6.86
C GLY A 118 20.10 8.79 7.78
N ILE A 119 19.12 8.50 8.63
CA ILE A 119 18.49 9.45 9.54
C ILE A 119 19.09 9.29 10.93
N ASP A 120 19.86 10.28 11.36
CA ASP A 120 20.45 10.31 12.69
C ASP A 120 19.48 10.97 13.68
N VAL A 121 18.69 10.16 14.38
CA VAL A 121 17.83 10.61 15.46
C VAL A 121 17.96 9.65 16.63
N ASN A 122 18.29 10.19 17.80
CA ASN A 122 18.21 9.44 19.03
C ASN A 122 16.78 9.45 19.57
N PHE A 123 16.07 8.35 19.37
CA PHE A 123 14.74 8.10 19.95
C PHE A 123 14.78 6.96 20.98
N ASP A 124 15.96 6.49 21.39
CA ASP A 124 16.07 5.43 22.40
C ASP A 124 15.64 5.93 23.79
N GLU A 125 15.82 7.22 24.08
CA GLU A 125 15.27 7.84 25.28
C GLU A 125 13.75 8.01 25.23
N TYR A 126 13.20 8.14 24.02
CA TYR A 126 11.77 8.31 23.76
C TYR A 126 10.98 7.02 24.00
N ASP A 127 11.61 5.87 23.70
CA ASP A 127 10.94 4.58 23.70
C ASP A 127 11.83 3.43 24.19
N LYS A 128 11.65 3.09 25.47
CA LYS A 128 12.37 2.04 26.19
C LYS A 128 11.79 0.63 25.99
N SER A 129 10.82 0.46 25.09
CA SER A 129 10.29 -0.87 24.77
C SER A 129 11.33 -1.76 24.10
N ASP A 130 11.07 -3.07 24.08
CA ASP A 130 11.86 -4.06 23.31
C ASP A 130 11.32 -4.22 21.87
N ASP A 131 10.55 -3.23 21.39
CA ASP A 131 10.04 -3.26 20.02
C ASP A 131 11.15 -3.04 18.99
N PRO A 132 10.98 -3.56 17.76
CA PRO A 132 11.90 -3.29 16.66
C PRO A 132 12.12 -1.78 16.40
N HIS A 133 13.30 -1.46 15.87
CA HIS A 133 13.72 -0.08 15.56
C HIS A 133 12.68 0.73 14.76
N ASP A 134 12.07 0.14 13.72
CA ASP A 134 11.04 0.80 12.91
C ASP A 134 9.77 1.15 13.70
N TYR A 135 9.36 0.33 14.67
CA TYR A 135 8.23 0.65 15.55
C TYR A 135 8.51 1.89 16.40
N LYS A 136 9.68 1.93 17.04
CA LYS A 136 10.11 3.07 17.86
C LYS A 136 10.21 4.34 17.02
N PHE A 137 10.86 4.23 15.86
CA PHE A 137 11.01 5.34 14.91
C PHE A 137 9.66 5.87 14.44
N VAL A 138 8.72 4.99 14.04
CA VAL A 138 7.40 5.41 13.56
C VAL A 138 6.57 6.06 14.67
N ARG A 139 6.64 5.55 15.92
CA ARG A 139 5.96 6.17 17.05
C ARG A 139 6.48 7.57 17.32
N TRP A 140 7.81 7.73 17.35
CA TRP A 140 8.46 9.03 17.47
C TRP A 140 8.07 9.97 16.32
N LEU A 141 8.21 9.53 15.06
CA LEU A 141 7.88 10.31 13.87
C LEU A 141 6.41 10.80 13.89
N THR A 142 5.51 9.93 14.34
CA THR A 142 4.07 10.26 14.42
C THR A 142 3.81 11.31 15.49
N LYS A 143 4.39 11.16 16.68
CA LYS A 143 4.11 12.04 17.81
C LYS A 143 4.87 13.37 17.73
N GLU A 144 6.14 13.34 17.37
CA GLU A 144 7.02 14.52 17.37
C GLU A 144 6.94 15.30 16.05
N LYS A 145 6.81 14.60 14.92
CA LYS A 145 6.78 15.25 13.59
C LYS A 145 5.39 15.25 12.96
N GLY A 146 4.40 14.62 13.58
CA GLY A 146 3.03 14.59 13.08
C GLY A 146 2.92 13.92 11.71
N ILE A 147 3.77 12.93 11.43
CA ILE A 147 3.80 12.16 10.19
C ILE A 147 3.60 10.68 10.51
N ALA A 148 2.47 10.13 10.07
CA ALA A 148 2.18 8.72 10.24
C ALA A 148 2.81 7.88 9.12
N ALA A 149 3.50 6.81 9.50
CA ALA A 149 4.02 5.78 8.63
C ALA A 149 3.69 4.39 9.22
N ILE A 150 4.09 3.31 8.54
CA ILE A 150 3.86 1.95 9.02
C ILE A 150 5.19 1.22 9.21
N PRO A 151 5.45 0.59 10.38
CA PRO A 151 6.63 -0.22 10.62
C PRO A 151 6.55 -1.54 9.83
N PRO A 152 7.45 -1.80 8.86
CA PRO A 152 7.36 -2.97 8.00
C PRO A 152 7.71 -4.27 8.70
N SER A 153 8.39 -4.25 9.84
CA SER A 153 8.65 -5.45 10.65
C SER A 153 7.35 -6.13 11.09
N ALA A 154 6.22 -5.42 11.11
CA ALA A 154 4.88 -5.99 11.28
C ALA A 154 4.48 -7.00 10.18
N PHE A 155 5.08 -6.90 9.00
CA PHE A 155 4.82 -7.79 7.85
C PHE A 155 5.74 -9.02 7.82
N TYR A 156 6.61 -9.16 8.82
CA TYR A 156 7.52 -10.29 8.97
C TYR A 156 7.11 -11.18 10.15
N SER A 157 7.39 -12.48 10.05
CA SER A 157 7.29 -13.38 11.19
C SER A 157 8.23 -12.93 12.32
N ALA A 158 7.93 -13.31 13.57
CA ALA A 158 8.70 -12.92 14.74
C ALA A 158 10.23 -13.09 14.58
N GLN A 159 10.68 -14.23 14.05
CA GLN A 159 12.10 -14.55 13.85
C GLN A 159 12.79 -13.67 12.78
N HIS A 160 12.01 -13.06 11.88
CA HIS A 160 12.50 -12.35 10.69
C HIS A 160 12.21 -10.83 10.74
N LYS A 161 11.73 -10.31 11.87
CA LYS A 161 11.43 -8.88 12.05
C LYS A 161 12.62 -7.97 11.72
N HIS A 162 13.84 -8.45 11.96
CA HIS A 162 15.07 -7.72 11.69
C HIS A 162 15.25 -7.31 10.21
N PHE A 163 14.67 -8.04 9.24
CA PHE A 163 14.71 -7.63 7.83
C PHE A 163 13.92 -6.36 7.54
N GLY A 164 12.84 -6.11 8.28
CA GLY A 164 12.00 -4.92 8.12
C GLY A 164 12.40 -3.74 9.00
N ALA A 165 13.20 -3.96 10.04
CA ALA A 165 13.40 -3.02 11.15
C ALA A 165 14.09 -1.69 10.77
N LYS A 166 14.82 -1.65 9.65
CA LYS A 166 15.48 -0.44 9.15
C LYS A 166 14.66 0.34 8.13
N TYR A 167 13.44 -0.10 7.86
CA TYR A 167 12.58 0.52 6.86
C TYR A 167 11.33 1.12 7.50
N ILE A 168 10.70 2.05 6.79
CA ILE A 168 9.34 2.52 7.06
C ILE A 168 8.52 2.50 5.77
N ARG A 169 7.21 2.32 5.88
CA ARG A 169 6.30 2.28 4.72
C ARG A 169 5.35 3.48 4.72
N PHE A 170 5.37 4.22 3.63
CA PHE A 170 4.45 5.33 3.34
C PHE A 170 3.38 4.94 2.32
N CYS A 171 2.26 5.65 2.34
CA CYS A 171 1.17 5.52 1.38
C CYS A 171 1.02 6.83 0.59
N PHE A 172 1.26 6.79 -0.73
CA PHE A 172 1.28 8.00 -1.55
C PHE A 172 -0.01 8.26 -2.35
N ILE A 173 -1.01 7.37 -2.27
CA ILE A 173 -2.36 7.65 -2.79
C ILE A 173 -3.10 8.63 -1.86
N LYS A 174 -2.71 9.90 -1.92
CA LYS A 174 -3.23 10.99 -1.08
C LYS A 174 -3.51 12.19 -1.96
N GLU A 175 -4.29 13.13 -1.47
CA GLU A 175 -4.44 14.43 -2.13
C GLU A 175 -3.07 15.12 -2.24
N ASP A 176 -2.88 15.95 -3.28
CA ASP A 176 -1.63 16.67 -3.49
C ASP A 176 -1.29 17.55 -2.27
N THR A 177 -2.29 18.21 -1.70
CA THR A 177 -2.20 19.02 -0.46
C THR A 177 -1.65 18.24 0.73
N THR A 178 -1.99 16.94 0.84
CA THR A 178 -1.50 16.08 1.92
C THR A 178 -0.02 15.75 1.72
N LEU A 179 0.38 15.46 0.48
CA LEU A 179 1.79 15.20 0.15
C LEU A 179 2.66 16.44 0.33
N GLU A 180 2.15 17.62 -0.05
CA GLU A 180 2.80 18.92 0.16
C GLU A 180 2.95 19.24 1.66
N SER A 181 1.92 18.98 2.46
CA SER A 181 1.99 19.15 3.92
C SER A 181 3.06 18.24 4.54
N ALA A 182 3.11 16.97 4.11
CA ALA A 182 4.15 16.05 4.55
C ALA A 182 5.56 16.51 4.12
N ALA A 183 5.71 17.00 2.89
CA ALA A 183 6.96 17.57 2.39
C ALA A 183 7.44 18.74 3.25
N LYS A 184 6.53 19.66 3.60
CA LYS A 184 6.85 20.80 4.45
C LYS A 184 7.37 20.36 5.81
N LYS A 185 6.65 19.47 6.50
CA LYS A 185 7.04 18.95 7.82
C LYS A 185 8.38 18.21 7.81
N LEU A 186 8.60 17.39 6.79
CA LEU A 186 9.87 16.66 6.64
C LEU A 186 11.04 17.60 6.36
N LYS A 187 10.81 18.64 5.55
CA LYS A 187 11.82 19.67 5.28
C LYS A 187 12.17 20.47 6.53
N GLU A 188 11.17 20.93 7.28
CA GLU A 188 11.37 21.61 8.56
C GLU A 188 12.19 20.76 9.54
N TRP A 189 11.90 19.46 9.62
CA TRP A 189 12.69 18.54 10.43
C TRP A 189 14.13 18.38 9.91
N LYS A 190 14.37 18.30 8.60
CA LYS A 190 15.74 18.27 8.06
C LYS A 190 16.55 19.49 8.48
N ASP A 191 15.93 20.67 8.46
CA ASP A 191 16.58 21.92 8.86
C ASP A 191 16.90 21.97 10.37
N GLU A 192 16.20 21.18 11.19
CA GLU A 192 16.53 20.98 12.61
C GLU A 192 17.72 20.03 12.81
N LEU A 193 17.86 18.99 11.98
CA LEU A 193 18.97 18.03 12.05
C LEU A 193 20.31 18.62 11.57
N GLY A 194 20.26 19.64 10.72
CA GLY A 194 21.45 20.33 10.20
C GLY A 194 21.97 21.45 11.11
N LYS A 195 21.31 21.73 12.23
CA LYS A 195 21.76 22.67 13.27
C LYS A 195 22.45 21.92 14.39
#